data_AF-A0A356KCZ0-F1
#
_entry.id   AF-A0A356KCZ0-F1
#
_cell.length_a   1.000
_cell.length_b   1.000
_cell.length_c   1.000
_cell.angle_alpha   90.00
_cell.angle_beta   90.00
_cell.angle_gamma   90.00
#
_symmetry.space_group_name_H-M   'P 1'
#
loop_
_entity.id
_entity.type
_entity.pdbx_description
1 polymer ?
#
loop_
_entity_poly.entity_id
_entity_poly.type
_entity_poly.pdbx_seq_one_letter_code
_entity_poly.pdbx_strand_id
1 'polypeptide(L)'
;MPKLHLVDATYELFRAYTAIPSRAGPEGQEVAAVGGLVSTLLKLLREDDVTHVACATDHTVESFRNALFDGYKDGSGLPPNLESQFPLAEEAIEALGLVLWPMEEFEADDAL
;
A
#
# COMPACT_ATOMS: atom_id res chain seq x y z
N MET A 1 3.97 16.09 -22.18
CA MET A 1 5.25 15.72 -21.53
C MET A 1 4.98 14.48 -20.69
N PRO A 2 5.91 13.53 -20.57
CA PRO A 2 5.72 12.39 -19.68
C PRO A 2 5.59 12.88 -18.22
N LYS A 3 4.65 12.28 -17.50
CA LYS A 3 4.35 12.54 -16.08
C LYS A 3 4.40 11.22 -15.31
N LEU A 4 5.21 11.22 -14.26
CA LEU A 4 5.38 10.10 -13.34
C LEU A 4 4.56 10.35 -12.08
N HIS A 5 3.73 9.38 -11.72
CA HIS A 5 3.02 9.34 -10.45
C HIS A 5 3.68 8.29 -9.55
N LEU A 6 4.14 8.74 -8.39
CA LEU A 6 4.65 7.87 -7.34
C LEU A 6 3.60 7.78 -6.23
N VAL A 7 3.21 6.56 -5.88
CA VAL A 7 2.13 6.30 -4.95
C VAL A 7 2.69 5.62 -3.71
N ASP A 8 2.47 6.23 -2.55
CA ASP A 8 2.59 5.56 -1.26
C ASP A 8 1.40 4.61 -1.09
N ALA A 9 1.59 3.34 -1.44
CA ALA A 9 0.54 2.35 -1.38
C ALA A 9 0.21 1.91 0.06
N THR A 10 1.18 2.00 0.98
CA THR A 10 0.92 1.78 2.41
C THR A 10 -0.09 2.82 2.90
N TYR A 11 0.19 4.10 2.70
CA TYR A 11 -0.71 5.18 3.12
C TYR A 11 -2.10 5.06 2.48
N GLU A 12 -2.17 4.74 1.19
CA GLU A 12 -3.42 4.50 0.48
C GLU A 12 -4.23 3.35 1.10
N LEU A 13 -3.58 2.26 1.48
CA LEU A 13 -4.22 1.11 2.14
C LEU A 13 -4.79 1.50 3.51
N PHE A 14 -4.03 2.21 4.35
CA PHE A 14 -4.52 2.73 5.63
C PHE A 14 -5.70 3.70 5.45
N ARG A 15 -5.61 4.59 4.47
CA ARG A 15 -6.69 5.54 4.15
C ARG A 15 -7.96 4.80 3.72
N ALA A 16 -7.82 3.77 2.88
CA ALA A 16 -8.94 2.94 2.49
C ALA A 16 -9.55 2.19 3.69
N TYR A 17 -8.72 1.60 4.54
CA TYR A 17 -9.16 0.88 5.74
C TYR A 17 -9.99 1.74 6.70
N THR A 18 -9.60 3.00 6.88
CA THR A 18 -10.32 3.94 7.77
C THR A 18 -11.61 4.49 7.15
N ALA A 19 -11.70 4.56 5.82
CA ALA A 19 -12.84 5.15 5.12
C ALA A 19 -13.91 4.12 4.68
N ILE A 20 -13.52 2.86 4.46
CA ILE A 20 -14.37 1.85 3.84
C ILE A 20 -14.82 0.84 4.90
N PRO A 21 -16.14 0.55 5.00
CA PRO A 21 -16.62 -0.49 5.91
C PRO A 21 -15.99 -1.86 5.63
N SER A 22 -15.65 -2.57 6.71
CA SER A 22 -15.14 -3.95 6.67
C SER A 22 -16.03 -4.86 5.82
N ARG A 23 -15.38 -5.70 5.01
CA ARG A 23 -16.02 -6.64 4.11
C ARG A 23 -15.08 -7.82 3.86
N ALA A 24 -15.56 -9.01 4.23
CA ALA A 24 -14.87 -10.25 3.94
C ALA A 24 -15.02 -10.67 2.47
N GLY A 25 -13.96 -11.27 1.92
CA GLY A 25 -13.96 -11.97 0.64
C GLY A 25 -14.57 -13.38 0.74
N PRO A 26 -14.61 -14.14 -0.37
CA PRO A 26 -15.18 -15.49 -0.41
C PRO A 26 -14.54 -16.47 0.57
N GLU A 27 -13.25 -16.30 0.85
CA GLU A 27 -12.47 -17.14 1.77
C GLU A 27 -12.49 -16.62 3.22
N GLY A 28 -13.29 -15.59 3.50
CA GLY A 28 -13.45 -15.02 4.85
C GLY A 28 -12.39 -13.98 5.24
N GLN A 29 -11.34 -13.80 4.45
CA GLN A 29 -10.33 -12.75 4.68
C GLN A 29 -10.91 -11.35 4.49
N GLU A 30 -10.48 -10.37 5.28
CA GLU A 30 -10.84 -8.97 5.09
C GLU A 30 -10.25 -8.43 3.78
N VAL A 31 -11.04 -7.72 2.96
CA VAL A 31 -10.59 -7.21 1.65
C VAL A 31 -11.06 -5.77 1.34
N ALA A 32 -11.72 -5.10 2.29
CA ALA A 32 -12.28 -3.78 2.05
C ALA A 32 -11.21 -2.73 1.70
N ALA A 33 -10.07 -2.74 2.39
CA ALA A 33 -9.01 -1.77 2.18
C ALA A 33 -8.33 -1.97 0.81
N VAL A 34 -8.03 -3.23 0.44
CA VAL A 34 -7.49 -3.54 -0.90
C VAL A 34 -8.45 -3.12 -2.01
N GLY A 35 -9.75 -3.37 -1.85
CA GLY A 35 -10.75 -2.90 -2.81
C GLY A 35 -10.79 -1.38 -2.97
N GLY A 36 -10.54 -0.64 -1.88
CA GLY A 36 -10.37 0.81 -1.89
C GLY A 36 -9.12 1.26 -2.63
N LEU A 37 -7.97 0.67 -2.30
CA LEU A 37 -6.69 0.92 -2.97
C LEU A 37 -6.80 0.70 -4.48
N VAL A 38 -7.32 -0.46 -4.90
CA VAL A 38 -7.55 -0.79 -6.33
C VAL A 38 -8.46 0.24 -6.98
N SER A 39 -9.52 0.67 -6.29
CA SER A 39 -10.42 1.70 -6.82
C SER A 39 -9.72 3.04 -7.02
N THR A 40 -8.84 3.44 -6.11
CA THR A 40 -8.03 4.67 -6.24
C THR A 40 -7.05 4.55 -7.41
N LEU A 41 -6.31 3.45 -7.51
CA LEU A 41 -5.34 3.23 -8.58
C LEU A 41 -6.02 3.19 -9.95
N LEU A 42 -7.17 2.52 -10.08
CA LEU A 42 -7.96 2.51 -11.31
C LEU A 42 -8.54 3.88 -11.68
N LYS A 43 -8.78 4.77 -10.71
CA LYS A 43 -9.16 6.16 -11.02
C LYS A 43 -7.96 6.92 -11.57
N LEU A 44 -6.81 6.83 -10.90
CA LEU A 44 -5.56 7.44 -11.38
C LEU A 44 -5.23 6.99 -12.82
N LEU A 45 -5.29 5.68 -13.09
CA LEU A 45 -4.99 5.12 -14.41
C LEU A 45 -5.96 5.56 -15.53
N ARG A 46 -7.10 6.15 -15.20
CA ARG A 46 -8.07 6.68 -16.18
C ARG A 46 -7.90 8.16 -16.47
N GLU A 47 -7.03 8.87 -15.75
CA GLU A 47 -6.76 10.28 -16.00
C GLU A 47 -6.00 10.44 -17.34
N ASP A 48 -6.41 11.40 -18.16
CA ASP A 48 -5.90 11.57 -19.53
C ASP A 48 -4.40 11.90 -19.62
N ASP A 49 -3.81 12.43 -18.53
CA ASP A 49 -2.40 12.87 -18.50
C ASP A 49 -1.45 11.90 -17.78
N VAL A 50 -1.95 10.74 -17.33
CA VAL A 50 -1.14 9.73 -16.66
C VAL A 50 -0.38 8.90 -17.68
N THR A 51 0.95 8.90 -17.53
CA THR A 51 1.82 8.17 -18.47
C THR A 51 2.64 7.07 -17.78
N HIS A 52 3.01 7.26 -16.52
CA HIS A 52 3.79 6.32 -15.73
C HIS A 52 3.29 6.33 -14.29
N VAL A 53 3.16 5.16 -13.68
CA VAL A 53 2.78 4.99 -12.28
C VAL A 53 3.71 3.95 -11.65
N ALA A 54 4.24 4.25 -10.47
CA ALA A 54 4.93 3.31 -9.61
C ALA A 54 4.36 3.42 -8.19
N CYS A 55 4.32 2.30 -7.47
CA CYS A 55 3.87 2.21 -6.09
C CYS A 55 5.01 1.76 -5.20
N ALA A 56 5.08 2.28 -3.99
CA ALA A 56 5.96 1.78 -2.93
C ALA A 56 5.11 1.32 -1.74
N THR A 57 5.51 0.22 -1.11
CA THR A 57 4.93 -0.28 0.14
C THR A 57 6.03 -0.42 1.19
N ASP A 58 5.66 -0.20 2.45
CA ASP A 58 6.41 -0.69 3.61
C ASP A 58 6.11 -2.19 3.70
N HIS A 59 6.91 -3.02 3.02
CA HIS A 59 6.71 -4.46 2.99
C HIS A 59 6.87 -5.06 4.40
N THR A 60 7.83 -4.53 5.14
CA THR A 60 8.00 -4.78 6.58
C THR A 60 7.73 -3.51 7.37
N VAL A 61 7.20 -3.68 8.59
CA VAL A 61 6.93 -2.54 9.49
C VAL A 61 8.23 -1.92 10.01
N GLU A 62 9.25 -2.75 10.23
CA GLU A 62 10.57 -2.31 10.66
C GLU A 62 11.42 -1.85 9.47
N SER A 63 12.30 -0.89 9.72
CA SER A 63 13.27 -0.36 8.75
C SER A 63 14.65 -0.15 9.40
N PHE A 64 15.62 0.38 8.66
CA PHE A 64 16.91 0.79 9.23
C PHE A 64 16.77 1.77 10.41
N ARG A 65 15.65 2.51 10.51
CA ARG A 65 15.39 3.47 11.59
C ARG A 65 15.21 2.79 12.94
N ASN A 66 14.72 1.54 12.98
CA ASN A 66 14.58 0.76 14.21
C ASN A 66 15.92 0.51 14.92
N ALA A 67 17.03 0.45 14.17
CA ALA A 67 18.37 0.36 14.74
C ALA A 67 18.88 1.69 15.32
N LEU A 68 18.29 2.81 14.92
CA LEU A 68 18.67 4.17 15.33
C LEU A 68 17.82 4.68 16.50
N PHE A 69 16.55 4.28 16.56
CA PHE A 69 15.56 4.79 17.49
C PHE A 69 14.76 3.65 18.12
N ASP A 70 14.96 3.48 19.43
CA ASP A 70 14.24 2.46 20.21
C ASP A 70 12.72 2.72 20.22
N GLY A 71 11.93 1.68 19.99
CA GLY A 71 10.46 1.75 19.91
C GLY A 71 9.89 2.47 18.68
N TYR A 72 10.70 2.80 17.67
CA TYR A 72 10.20 3.38 16.42
C TYR A 72 9.45 2.33 15.60
N LYS A 73 8.22 2.65 15.12
CA LYS A 73 7.38 1.79 14.24
C LYS A 73 7.54 0.30 14.58
N ASP A 74 7.17 -0.10 15.80
CA ASP A 74 7.31 -1.49 16.27
C ASP A 74 6.13 -2.40 15.88
N GLY A 75 5.23 -1.90 15.02
CA GLY A 75 3.99 -2.58 14.61
C GLY A 75 2.93 -2.68 15.70
N SER A 76 3.21 -2.19 16.91
CA SER A 76 2.22 -2.20 17.99
C SER A 76 1.04 -1.31 17.62
N GLY A 77 -0.16 -1.90 17.59
CA GLY A 77 -1.40 -1.20 17.26
C GLY A 77 -1.89 -1.32 15.83
N LEU A 78 -1.18 -2.04 14.95
CA LEU A 78 -1.72 -2.38 13.63
C LEU A 78 -2.88 -3.38 13.80
N PRO A 79 -4.10 -3.09 13.32
CA PRO A 79 -5.20 -4.04 13.43
C PRO A 79 -4.90 -5.31 12.59
N PRO A 80 -5.09 -6.53 13.11
CA PRO A 80 -4.78 -7.76 12.37
C PRO A 80 -5.51 -7.88 11.02
N ASN A 81 -6.71 -7.33 10.92
CA ASN A 81 -7.48 -7.30 9.67
C ASN A 81 -6.90 -6.34 8.62
N LEU A 82 -6.14 -5.32 9.03
CA LEU A 82 -5.40 -4.46 8.12
C LEU A 82 -4.06 -5.08 7.76
N GLU A 83 -3.33 -5.60 8.74
CA GLU A 83 -2.06 -6.29 8.53
C GLU A 83 -2.18 -7.43 7.51
N SER A 84 -3.23 -8.25 7.61
CA SER A 84 -3.47 -9.36 6.68
C SER A 84 -3.73 -8.93 5.23
N GLN A 85 -4.00 -7.64 4.99
CA GLN A 85 -4.26 -7.10 3.66
C GLN A 85 -3.03 -6.59 2.92
N PHE A 86 -1.86 -6.48 3.57
CA PHE A 86 -0.64 -5.98 2.92
C PHE A 86 -0.18 -6.87 1.75
N PRO A 87 -0.02 -8.20 1.92
CA PRO A 87 0.37 -9.06 0.80
C PRO A 87 -0.64 -9.00 -0.36
N LEU A 88 -1.94 -8.96 -0.03
CA LEU A 88 -3.00 -8.88 -1.02
C LEU A 88 -3.01 -7.52 -1.75
N ALA A 89 -2.61 -6.44 -1.08
CA ALA A 89 -2.47 -5.12 -1.70
C ALA A 89 -1.34 -5.11 -2.73
N GLU A 90 -0.19 -5.69 -2.40
CA GLU A 90 0.95 -5.85 -3.31
C GLU A 90 0.58 -6.71 -4.53
N GLU A 91 -0.02 -7.88 -4.31
CA GLU A 91 -0.53 -8.74 -5.38
C GLU A 91 -1.53 -8.00 -6.30
N ALA A 92 -2.40 -7.18 -5.73
CA ALA A 92 -3.38 -6.41 -6.50
C ALA A 92 -2.71 -5.30 -7.35
N ILE A 93 -1.68 -4.62 -6.82
CA ILE A 93 -0.90 -3.62 -7.55
C ILE A 93 -0.19 -4.28 -8.74
N GLU A 94 0.48 -5.41 -8.51
CA GLU A 94 1.18 -6.15 -9.56
C GLU A 94 0.20 -6.68 -10.62
N ALA A 95 -0.97 -7.17 -10.21
CA ALA A 95 -2.01 -7.64 -11.12
C ALA A 95 -2.60 -6.53 -12.02
N LEU A 96 -2.56 -5.28 -11.58
CA LEU A 96 -2.88 -4.11 -12.42
C LEU A 96 -1.77 -3.78 -13.45
N GLY A 97 -0.62 -4.46 -13.37
CA GLY A 97 0.55 -4.22 -14.22
C GLY A 97 1.37 -3.01 -13.81
N LEU A 98 1.22 -2.55 -12.57
CA LEU A 98 1.96 -1.41 -12.03
C LEU A 98 3.35 -1.84 -11.53
N VAL A 99 4.33 -0.94 -11.65
CA VAL A 99 5.63 -1.13 -10.99
C VAL A 99 5.43 -1.01 -9.49
N LEU A 100 5.90 -2.00 -8.74
CA LEU A 100 5.87 -2.05 -7.28
C LEU A 100 7.29 -2.12 -6.71
N TRP A 101 7.54 -1.33 -5.68
CA TRP A 101 8.72 -1.39 -4.84
C TRP A 101 8.31 -1.80 -3.42
N PRO A 102 8.35 -3.10 -3.09
CA PRO A 102 8.13 -3.58 -1.73
C PRO A 102 9.39 -3.33 -0.90
N MET A 103 9.32 -2.37 0.01
CA MET A 103 10.49 -1.89 0.74
C MET A 103 10.72 -2.71 2.02
N GLU A 104 11.90 -3.32 2.15
CA GLU A 104 12.30 -4.11 3.33
C GLU A 104 13.29 -3.36 4.23
N GLU A 105 14.39 -2.87 3.66
CA GLU A 105 15.44 -2.16 4.43
C GLU A 105 15.11 -0.68 4.65
N PHE A 106 14.32 -0.10 3.76
CA PHE A 106 13.90 1.29 3.72
C PHE A 106 12.38 1.39 3.83
N GLU A 107 11.85 2.59 4.04
CA GLU A 107 10.41 2.83 4.05
C GLU A 107 9.93 3.29 2.67
N ALA A 108 8.62 3.22 2.42
CA ALA A 108 8.01 3.74 1.20
C ALA A 108 8.43 5.20 0.94
N ASP A 109 8.45 6.04 1.98
CA ASP A 109 8.90 7.43 1.93
C ASP A 109 10.33 7.61 1.41
N ASP A 110 11.21 6.61 1.55
CA ASP A 110 12.59 6.67 1.06
C ASP A 110 12.69 6.35 -0.44
N ALA A 111 11.67 5.70 -1.03
CA ALA A 111 11.58 5.40 -2.46
C ALA A 111 10.93 6.54 -3.27
N LEU A 112 10.12 7.39 -2.63
CA LEU A 112 9.34 8.47 -3.23
C LEU A 112 10.15 9.77 -3.38
#